data_AF-A0A7J6JGJ3-F1
#
_entry.id   AF-A0A7J6JGJ3-F1
#
_cell.length_a   1.000
_cell.length_b   1.000
_cell.length_c   1.000
_cell.angle_alpha   90.00
_cell.angle_beta   90.00
_cell.angle_gamma   90.00
#
_symmetry.space_group_name_H-M   'P 1'
#
loop_
_entity.id
_entity.type
_entity.pdbx_description
1 polymer ?
#
loop_
_entity_poly.entity_id
_entity_poly.type
_entity_poly.pdbx_seq_one_letter_code
_entity_poly.pdbx_strand_id
1 'polypeptide(L)'
;MDDKHEVDLYAGNLCVDFEHTRNMTIMSSHILNEVVASAWTYPQPFMFEILDEKIFQHASQMPAGETETGFYSHIFQLRCIQSKIRHFNKKLQKLDPSDPFRETSRLRLKDELQLWKEKIEAVTNSSPKDDLVYHEPSSLSKLYDYSLSILVQERPCMMGHEEVGQLVECCSEACRTFLSSQENDSVIYRTWTALMYQFRLGIILLYCYAMTPPLLRTANFSLTDTISGFECCHRTMEKFSIRWPRALVFLQSFQLLAESVFDGPAFGGQACNSNMLDSPSSQSLCSPYALEGERKTRMQSYIVELRVQHVHQAVISLMEEMLNRPQHQDLNYEGLDLLPNMSIAGFDLFNF
;
A
#
# COMPACT_ATOMS: atom_id res chain seq x y z
N MET A 1 52.19 -10.03 19.27
CA MET A 1 51.19 -8.95 19.10
C MET A 1 50.19 -9.30 17.99
N ASP A 2 50.39 -10.39 17.24
CA ASP A 2 49.48 -10.88 16.18
C ASP A 2 48.29 -11.73 16.66
N ASP A 3 48.44 -12.57 17.70
CA ASP A 3 47.37 -13.51 18.11
C ASP A 3 46.05 -12.83 18.53
N LYS A 4 46.12 -11.63 19.12
CA LYS A 4 44.92 -10.90 19.55
C LYS A 4 44.13 -10.37 18.36
N HIS A 5 44.84 -9.95 17.31
CA HIS A 5 44.22 -9.42 16.11
C HIS A 5 43.55 -10.52 15.28
N GLU A 6 44.10 -11.73 15.31
CA GLU A 6 43.56 -12.90 14.62
C GLU A 6 42.32 -13.46 15.34
N VAL A 7 42.35 -13.54 16.68
CA VAL A 7 41.18 -13.93 17.50
C VAL A 7 40.02 -12.93 17.37
N ASP A 8 40.31 -11.63 17.36
CA ASP A 8 39.30 -10.58 17.17
C ASP A 8 38.69 -10.64 15.75
N LEU A 9 39.48 -11.00 14.72
CA LEU A 9 38.97 -11.21 13.35
C LEU A 9 38.05 -12.44 13.25
N TYR A 10 38.47 -13.57 13.85
CA TYR A 10 37.68 -14.80 13.87
C TYR A 10 36.37 -14.63 14.66
N ALA A 11 36.42 -13.95 15.81
CA ALA A 11 35.23 -13.64 16.60
C ALA A 11 34.27 -12.70 15.86
N GLY A 12 34.80 -11.71 15.14
CA GLY A 12 34.00 -10.84 14.27
C GLY A 12 33.29 -11.59 13.15
N ASN A 13 34.01 -12.49 12.44
CA ASN A 13 33.44 -13.29 11.36
C ASN A 13 32.34 -14.25 11.85
N LEU A 14 32.55 -14.93 12.99
CA LEU A 14 31.55 -15.80 13.63
C LEU A 14 30.29 -15.04 14.07
N CYS A 15 30.44 -13.80 14.53
CA CYS A 15 29.31 -12.95 14.92
C CYS A 15 28.46 -12.57 13.70
N VAL A 16 29.11 -12.15 12.60
CA VAL A 16 28.43 -11.80 11.33
C VAL A 16 27.68 -13.01 10.75
N ASP A 17 28.30 -14.19 10.75
CA ASP A 17 27.67 -15.42 10.26
C ASP A 17 26.47 -15.84 11.11
N PHE A 18 26.55 -15.65 12.44
CA PHE A 18 25.44 -15.94 13.36
C PHE A 18 24.26 -15.00 13.14
N GLU A 19 24.50 -13.69 13.02
CA GLU A 19 23.44 -12.71 12.79
C GLU A 19 22.78 -12.87 11.43
N HIS A 20 23.57 -13.14 10.39
CA HIS A 20 23.05 -13.46 9.07
C HIS A 20 22.14 -14.69 9.12
N THR A 21 22.60 -15.79 9.73
CA THR A 21 21.82 -17.03 9.87
C THR A 21 20.55 -16.83 10.71
N ARG A 22 20.63 -16.01 11.77
CA ARG A 22 19.48 -15.64 12.61
C ARG A 22 18.44 -14.89 11.78
N ASN A 23 18.85 -13.83 11.07
CA ASN A 23 17.95 -13.00 10.26
C ASN A 23 17.31 -13.83 9.13
N MET A 24 18.09 -14.69 8.46
CA MET A 24 17.61 -15.69 7.49
C MET A 24 16.50 -16.58 8.05
N THR A 25 16.73 -17.15 9.24
CA THR A 25 15.80 -18.08 9.88
C THR A 25 14.51 -17.40 10.29
N ILE A 26 14.61 -16.20 10.87
CA ILE A 26 13.45 -15.38 11.25
C ILE A 26 12.63 -15.03 10.01
N MET A 27 13.28 -14.56 8.94
CA MET A 27 12.59 -14.16 7.70
C MET A 27 11.95 -15.35 6.99
N SER A 28 12.63 -16.48 6.90
CA SER A 28 12.08 -17.70 6.30
C SER A 28 10.86 -18.18 7.07
N SER A 29 10.94 -18.16 8.41
CA SER A 29 9.82 -18.53 9.29
C SER A 29 8.64 -17.57 9.14
N HIS A 30 8.92 -16.27 9.02
CA HIS A 30 7.88 -15.27 8.78
C HIS A 30 7.19 -15.48 7.44
N ILE A 31 7.94 -15.62 6.35
CA ILE A 31 7.38 -15.84 5.00
C ILE A 31 6.54 -17.11 4.98
N LEU A 32 7.06 -18.20 5.57
CA LEU A 32 6.33 -19.45 5.66
C LEU A 32 5.03 -19.28 6.47
N ASN A 33 5.08 -18.62 7.62
CA ASN A 33 3.88 -18.33 8.43
C ASN A 33 2.87 -17.49 7.64
N GLU A 34 3.32 -16.46 6.93
CA GLU A 34 2.47 -15.60 6.11
C GLU A 34 1.78 -16.39 5.01
N VAL A 35 2.52 -17.21 4.26
CA VAL A 35 1.96 -18.06 3.21
C VAL A 35 1.00 -19.10 3.79
N VAL A 36 1.41 -19.85 4.81
CA VAL A 36 0.60 -20.94 5.38
C VAL A 36 -0.67 -20.41 6.04
N ALA A 37 -0.57 -19.33 6.83
CA ALA A 37 -1.70 -18.76 7.55
C ALA A 37 -2.74 -18.10 6.61
N SER A 38 -2.32 -17.68 5.42
CA SER A 38 -3.19 -16.97 4.46
C SER A 38 -3.47 -17.73 3.17
N ALA A 39 -2.92 -18.94 2.99
CA ALA A 39 -3.15 -19.75 1.79
C ALA A 39 -4.58 -20.29 1.68
N TRP A 40 -5.23 -20.54 2.82
CA TRP A 40 -6.51 -21.28 2.86
C TRP A 40 -7.64 -20.51 3.54
N THR A 41 -7.31 -19.62 4.48
CA THR A 41 -8.28 -18.88 5.29
C THR A 41 -7.88 -17.43 5.43
N TYR A 42 -8.84 -16.58 5.80
CA TYR A 42 -8.59 -15.18 6.11
C TYR A 42 -7.51 -15.05 7.20
N PRO A 43 -6.49 -14.22 6.98
CA PRO A 43 -5.51 -13.93 8.01
C PRO A 43 -6.22 -13.29 9.20
N GLN A 44 -6.23 -14.00 10.34
CA GLN A 44 -6.77 -13.46 11.59
C GLN A 44 -5.76 -12.47 12.17
N PRO A 45 -6.15 -11.23 12.51
CA PRO A 45 -5.21 -10.19 12.96
C PRO A 45 -4.27 -10.65 14.09
N PHE A 46 -4.79 -11.37 15.09
CA PHE A 46 -4.03 -11.83 16.24
C PHE A 46 -2.85 -12.76 15.88
N MET A 47 -2.93 -13.49 14.77
CA MET A 47 -1.87 -14.40 14.31
C MET A 47 -0.60 -13.64 13.90
N PHE A 48 -0.75 -12.40 13.47
CA PHE A 48 0.35 -11.54 13.04
C PHE A 48 0.82 -10.62 14.15
N GLU A 49 -0.04 -10.28 15.12
CA GLU A 49 0.30 -9.34 16.19
C GLU A 49 1.43 -9.81 17.10
N ILE A 50 1.47 -11.08 17.48
CA ILE A 50 2.54 -11.60 18.36
C ILE A 50 3.90 -11.54 17.65
N LEU A 51 3.93 -11.90 16.37
CA LEU A 51 5.15 -11.87 15.57
C LEU A 51 5.59 -10.43 15.32
N ASP A 52 4.64 -9.55 14.99
CA ASP A 52 4.88 -8.13 14.77
C ASP A 52 5.43 -7.44 16.03
N GLU A 53 4.89 -7.75 17.20
CA GLU A 53 5.36 -7.22 18.47
C GLU A 53 6.81 -7.66 18.76
N LYS A 54 7.16 -8.92 18.49
CA LYS A 54 8.54 -9.41 18.64
C LYS A 54 9.50 -8.71 17.69
N ILE A 55 9.09 -8.51 16.42
CA ILE A 55 9.89 -7.77 15.44
C ILE A 55 10.08 -6.33 15.88
N PHE A 56 9.03 -5.68 16.38
CA PHE A 56 9.11 -4.30 16.88
C PHE A 56 10.06 -4.15 18.07
N GLN A 57 9.96 -5.05 19.05
CA GLN A 57 10.87 -5.06 20.21
C GLN A 57 12.33 -5.22 19.78
N HIS A 58 12.59 -6.12 18.84
CA HIS A 58 13.92 -6.30 18.28
C HIS A 58 14.39 -5.06 17.51
N ALA A 59 13.56 -4.54 16.60
CA ALA A 59 13.84 -3.34 15.81
C ALA A 59 14.13 -2.10 16.68
N SER A 60 13.51 -2.01 17.85
CA SER A 60 13.71 -0.93 18.82
C SER A 60 15.05 -1.04 19.57
N GLN A 61 15.67 -2.22 19.57
CA GLN A 61 16.94 -2.51 20.23
C GLN A 61 18.14 -2.51 19.25
N MET A 62 17.88 -2.50 17.94
CA MET A 62 18.94 -2.50 16.93
C MET A 62 19.72 -1.18 16.93
N PRO A 63 21.07 -1.22 16.89
CA PRO A 63 21.88 -0.02 16.75
C PRO A 63 21.57 0.72 15.45
N ALA A 64 21.46 2.05 15.53
CA ALA A 64 21.32 2.88 14.34
C ALA A 64 22.62 2.83 13.51
N GLY A 65 22.59 2.16 12.36
CA GLY A 65 23.68 2.22 11.39
C GLY A 65 24.53 0.95 11.22
N GLU A 66 24.14 -0.20 11.77
CA GLU A 66 24.81 -1.45 11.39
C GLU A 66 24.62 -1.74 9.90
N THR A 67 25.74 -1.87 9.21
CA THR A 67 25.82 -2.03 7.77
C THR A 67 25.57 -3.50 7.45
N GLU A 68 24.31 -3.93 7.51
CA GLU A 68 23.99 -5.30 7.10
C GLU A 68 24.11 -5.40 5.57
N THR A 69 24.97 -6.28 5.09
CA THR A 69 25.40 -6.35 3.67
C THR A 69 24.67 -7.40 2.83
N GLY A 70 23.69 -8.10 3.42
CA GLY A 70 22.99 -9.22 2.79
C GLY A 70 21.55 -8.90 2.37
N PHE A 71 21.10 -9.51 1.27
CA PHE A 71 19.72 -9.39 0.76
C PHE A 71 18.66 -9.63 1.85
N TYR A 72 18.76 -10.74 2.59
CA TYR A 72 17.79 -11.09 3.62
C TYR A 72 17.85 -10.18 4.84
N SER A 73 19.00 -9.58 5.11
CA SER A 73 19.13 -8.55 6.14
C SER A 73 18.37 -7.29 5.75
N HIS A 74 18.46 -6.86 4.48
CA HIS A 74 17.61 -5.78 3.98
C HIS A 74 16.12 -6.13 4.04
N ILE A 75 15.73 -7.35 3.69
CA ILE A 75 14.33 -7.80 3.83
C ILE A 75 13.88 -7.76 5.30
N PHE A 76 14.75 -8.16 6.23
CA PHE A 76 14.48 -8.05 7.67
C PHE A 76 14.33 -6.59 8.12
N GLN A 77 15.23 -5.70 7.71
CA GLN A 77 15.14 -4.25 7.97
C GLN A 77 13.81 -3.69 7.48
N LEU A 78 13.34 -4.09 6.30
CA LEU A 78 12.03 -3.67 5.81
C LEU A 78 10.90 -4.13 6.73
N ARG A 79 10.95 -5.38 7.22
CA ARG A 79 9.94 -5.86 8.19
C ARG A 79 9.97 -5.07 9.49
N CYS A 80 11.16 -4.69 9.95
CA CYS A 80 11.32 -3.77 11.09
C CYS A 80 10.66 -2.42 10.81
N ILE A 81 10.87 -1.82 9.63
CA ILE A 81 10.22 -0.55 9.24
C ILE A 81 8.69 -0.72 9.15
N GLN A 82 8.21 -1.77 8.48
CA GLN A 82 6.78 -2.08 8.39
C GLN A 82 6.12 -2.27 9.76
N SER A 83 6.84 -2.89 10.70
CA SER A 83 6.40 -3.05 12.09
C SER A 83 6.29 -1.70 12.79
N LYS A 84 7.33 -0.85 12.70
CA LYS A 84 7.28 0.54 13.20
C LYS A 84 6.09 1.32 12.63
N ILE A 85 5.80 1.19 11.33
CA ILE A 85 4.65 1.82 10.67
C ILE A 85 3.33 1.33 11.28
N ARG A 86 3.15 0.02 11.48
CA ARG A 86 1.92 -0.53 12.08
C ARG A 86 1.72 -0.05 13.52
N HIS A 87 2.76 -0.06 14.36
CA HIS A 87 2.68 0.47 15.72
C HIS A 87 2.42 1.97 15.74
N PHE A 88 3.03 2.72 14.83
CA PHE A 88 2.77 4.14 14.66
C PHE A 88 1.31 4.39 14.28
N ASN A 89 0.75 3.68 13.30
CA ASN A 89 -0.67 3.80 12.92
C ASN A 89 -1.61 3.43 14.08
N LYS A 90 -1.31 2.38 14.85
CA LYS A 90 -2.06 2.04 16.07
C LYS A 90 -2.02 3.18 17.11
N LYS A 91 -0.90 3.90 17.20
CA LYS A 91 -0.76 5.07 18.10
C LYS A 91 -1.49 6.29 17.54
N LEU A 92 -1.45 6.52 16.23
CA LEU A 92 -2.14 7.63 15.55
C LEU A 92 -3.63 7.67 15.88
N GLN A 93 -4.29 6.51 15.95
CA GLN A 93 -5.71 6.41 16.31
C GLN A 93 -6.06 7.01 17.68
N LYS A 94 -5.07 7.19 18.57
CA LYS A 94 -5.24 7.75 19.91
C LYS A 94 -4.84 9.23 20.02
N LEU A 95 -4.22 9.78 18.98
CA LEU A 95 -3.73 11.16 18.98
C LEU A 95 -4.79 12.09 18.39
N ASP A 96 -4.71 13.39 18.68
CA ASP A 96 -5.55 14.39 18.01
C ASP A 96 -5.10 14.55 16.54
N PRO A 97 -6.00 14.73 15.55
CA PRO A 97 -5.64 14.93 14.15
C PRO A 97 -4.66 16.07 13.88
N SER A 98 -4.64 17.11 14.72
CA SER A 98 -3.76 18.28 14.61
C SER A 98 -2.39 18.09 15.28
N ASP A 99 -2.15 16.94 15.91
CA ASP A 99 -0.90 16.69 16.64
C ASP A 99 0.32 16.67 15.68
N PRO A 100 1.31 17.58 15.85
CA PRO A 100 2.49 17.66 14.98
C PRO A 100 3.39 16.40 15.06
N PHE A 101 3.25 15.58 16.10
CA PHE A 101 3.92 14.29 16.20
C PHE A 101 3.53 13.35 15.06
N ARG A 102 2.29 13.46 14.55
CA ARG A 102 1.80 12.65 13.43
C ARG A 102 2.66 12.86 12.19
N GLU A 103 2.78 14.11 11.77
CA GLU A 103 3.50 14.46 10.55
C GLU A 103 5.00 14.22 10.69
N THR A 104 5.58 14.61 11.84
CA THR A 104 7.01 14.39 12.12
C THR A 104 7.38 12.89 12.06
N SER A 105 6.55 12.03 12.64
CA SER A 105 6.79 10.58 12.64
C SER A 105 6.56 9.97 11.26
N ARG A 106 5.56 10.46 10.51
CA ARG A 106 5.29 10.03 9.14
C ARG A 106 6.48 10.31 8.23
N LEU A 107 6.99 11.55 8.26
CA LEU A 107 8.18 11.95 7.48
C LEU A 107 9.40 11.11 7.84
N ARG A 108 9.67 10.90 9.13
CA ARG A 108 10.78 10.04 9.56
C ARG A 108 10.67 8.61 9.01
N LEU A 109 9.49 8.00 9.08
CA LEU A 109 9.28 6.64 8.56
C LEU A 109 9.35 6.58 7.03
N LYS A 110 8.92 7.65 6.34
CA LYS A 110 9.07 7.82 4.90
C LYS A 110 10.55 7.87 4.51
N ASP A 111 11.35 8.64 5.25
CA ASP A 111 12.80 8.74 5.03
C ASP A 111 13.51 7.40 5.30
N GLU A 112 13.12 6.68 6.37
CA GLU A 112 13.61 5.32 6.64
C GLU A 112 13.30 4.35 5.48
N LEU A 113 12.08 4.40 4.91
CA LEU A 113 11.69 3.60 3.74
C LEU A 113 12.46 3.98 2.49
N GLN A 114 12.67 5.28 2.25
CA GLN A 114 13.40 5.78 1.09
C GLN A 114 14.87 5.35 1.14
N LEU A 115 15.51 5.50 2.29
CA LEU A 115 16.87 5.03 2.51
C LEU A 115 16.99 3.51 2.33
N TRP A 116 15.96 2.75 2.76
CA TRP A 116 15.92 1.32 2.52
C TRP A 116 15.86 0.99 1.02
N LYS A 117 15.00 1.68 0.26
CA LYS A 117 14.85 1.50 -1.21
C LYS A 117 16.18 1.71 -1.93
N GLU A 118 16.87 2.80 -1.63
CA GLU A 118 18.18 3.12 -2.23
C GLU A 118 19.24 2.04 -1.94
N LYS A 119 19.26 1.52 -0.70
CA LYS A 119 20.19 0.46 -0.30
C LYS A 119 19.91 -0.86 -0.99
N ILE A 120 18.65 -1.29 -1.07
CA ILE A 120 18.31 -2.57 -1.69
C ILE A 120 18.55 -2.55 -3.21
N GLU A 121 18.32 -1.41 -3.87
CA GLU A 121 18.66 -1.22 -5.29
C GLU A 121 20.16 -1.38 -5.52
N ALA A 122 21.00 -0.79 -4.66
CA ALA A 122 22.46 -0.95 -4.74
C ALA A 122 22.91 -2.40 -4.56
N VAL A 123 22.31 -3.14 -3.61
CA VAL A 123 22.62 -4.57 -3.39
C VAL A 123 22.16 -5.42 -4.57
N THR A 124 20.98 -5.16 -5.11
CA THR A 124 20.42 -5.96 -6.21
C THR A 124 21.19 -5.74 -7.52
N ASN A 125 21.66 -4.50 -7.76
CA ASN A 125 22.49 -4.18 -8.93
C ASN A 125 23.91 -4.75 -8.86
N SER A 126 24.39 -5.09 -7.66
CA SER A 126 25.75 -5.62 -7.43
C SER A 126 25.80 -7.14 -7.21
N SER A 127 24.66 -7.79 -6.94
CA SER A 127 24.58 -9.23 -6.73
C SER A 127 24.51 -10.00 -8.06
N PRO A 128 25.14 -11.19 -8.18
CA PRO A 128 24.91 -12.08 -9.31
C PRO A 128 23.42 -12.39 -9.46
N LYS A 129 22.90 -12.42 -10.69
CA LYS A 129 21.53 -12.85 -10.97
C LYS A 129 21.39 -14.34 -10.64
N ASP A 130 21.09 -14.68 -9.40
CA ASP A 130 20.62 -16.01 -9.04
C ASP A 130 19.16 -16.17 -9.49
N ASP A 131 18.80 -17.38 -9.93
CA ASP A 131 17.47 -17.73 -10.46
C ASP A 131 16.33 -17.70 -9.40
N LEU A 132 16.62 -17.24 -8.17
CA LEU A 132 15.61 -17.12 -7.13
C LEU A 132 14.79 -15.83 -7.33
N VAL A 133 13.50 -16.01 -7.59
CA VAL A 133 12.46 -14.98 -7.85
C VAL A 133 12.47 -13.78 -6.88
N TYR A 134 13.00 -13.95 -5.66
CA TYR A 134 13.06 -12.89 -4.65
C TYR A 134 14.11 -11.81 -4.94
N HIS A 135 15.13 -12.09 -5.76
CA HIS A 135 16.17 -11.12 -6.12
C HIS A 135 15.79 -10.22 -7.30
N GLU A 136 14.59 -10.36 -7.86
CA GLU A 136 14.17 -9.49 -8.96
C GLU A 136 13.91 -8.06 -8.43
N PRO A 137 14.60 -7.02 -8.96
CA PRO A 137 14.41 -5.64 -8.53
C PRO A 137 12.94 -5.20 -8.51
N SER A 138 12.16 -5.64 -9.50
CA SER A 138 10.73 -5.32 -9.62
C SER A 138 9.90 -5.84 -8.46
N SER A 139 10.32 -6.94 -7.81
CA SER A 139 9.65 -7.51 -6.65
C SER A 139 9.98 -6.78 -5.36
N LEU A 140 11.13 -6.10 -5.29
CA LEU A 140 11.55 -5.30 -4.14
C LEU A 140 10.90 -3.92 -4.13
N SER A 141 10.76 -3.29 -5.30
CA SER A 141 10.00 -2.03 -5.43
C SER A 141 8.57 -2.17 -4.88
N LYS A 142 7.91 -3.31 -5.15
CA LYS A 142 6.58 -3.59 -4.58
C LYS A 142 6.55 -3.54 -3.06
N LEU A 143 7.61 -4.02 -2.40
CA LEU A 143 7.64 -4.04 -0.94
C LEU A 143 7.79 -2.62 -0.38
N TYR A 144 8.49 -1.73 -1.09
CA TYR A 144 8.50 -0.30 -0.80
C TYR A 144 7.09 0.30 -1.00
N ASP A 145 6.50 0.14 -2.18
CA ASP A 145 5.19 0.74 -2.53
C ASP A 145 4.10 0.29 -1.55
N TYR A 146 4.13 -0.99 -1.20
CA TYR A 146 3.26 -1.56 -0.19
C TYR A 146 3.46 -0.90 1.17
N SER A 147 4.71 -0.74 1.62
CA SER A 147 5.01 -0.13 2.93
C SER A 147 4.60 1.34 2.97
N LEU A 148 4.83 2.07 1.88
CA LEU A 148 4.36 3.45 1.73
C LEU A 148 2.85 3.53 1.79
N SER A 149 2.13 2.62 1.10
CA SER A 149 0.66 2.59 1.13
C SER A 149 0.11 2.41 2.55
N ILE A 150 0.74 1.59 3.39
CA ILE A 150 0.33 1.41 4.79
C ILE A 150 0.60 2.68 5.61
N LEU A 151 1.73 3.34 5.37
CA LEU A 151 2.11 4.55 6.10
C LEU A 151 1.09 5.69 5.88
N VAL A 152 0.52 5.76 4.68
CA VAL A 152 -0.36 6.88 4.27
C VAL A 152 -1.85 6.52 4.22
N GLN A 153 -2.22 5.28 4.56
CA GLN A 153 -3.57 4.72 4.35
C GLN A 153 -4.71 5.46 5.09
N GLU A 154 -4.43 6.13 6.22
CA GLU A 154 -5.51 6.67 7.05
C GLU A 154 -6.15 7.92 6.45
N ARG A 155 -5.36 8.82 5.82
CA ARG A 155 -5.86 10.08 5.25
C ARG A 155 -5.00 10.60 4.09
N PRO A 156 -5.04 9.97 2.90
CA PRO A 156 -4.33 10.47 1.73
C PRO A 156 -4.71 11.90 1.34
N CYS A 157 -5.94 12.33 1.63
CA CYS A 157 -6.45 13.68 1.34
C CYS A 157 -5.79 14.79 2.16
N MET A 158 -5.11 14.46 3.27
CA MET A 158 -4.38 15.44 4.09
C MET A 158 -2.94 15.67 3.63
N MET A 159 -2.50 14.97 2.58
CA MET A 159 -1.14 15.08 2.04
C MET A 159 -1.03 16.23 1.04
N GLY A 160 0.20 16.70 0.81
CA GLY A 160 0.47 17.64 -0.28
C GLY A 160 0.22 17.01 -1.66
N HIS A 161 -0.18 17.81 -2.65
CA HIS A 161 -0.54 17.33 -3.99
C HIS A 161 0.54 16.47 -4.67
N GLU A 162 1.81 16.83 -4.51
CA GLU A 162 2.94 16.05 -5.00
C GLU A 162 3.02 14.66 -4.35
N GLU A 163 2.76 14.57 -3.05
CA GLU A 163 2.79 13.29 -2.35
C GLU A 163 1.62 12.40 -2.73
N VAL A 164 0.45 12.99 -2.99
CA VAL A 164 -0.71 12.25 -3.52
C VAL A 164 -0.39 11.73 -4.93
N GLY A 165 0.26 12.53 -5.76
CA GLY A 165 0.73 12.11 -7.09
C GLY A 165 1.70 10.93 -7.00
N GLN A 166 2.72 10.99 -6.14
CA GLN A 166 3.64 9.88 -5.88
C GLN A 166 2.90 8.63 -5.42
N LEU A 167 1.89 8.78 -4.55
CA LEU A 167 1.09 7.65 -4.08
C LEU A 167 0.28 7.00 -5.20
N VAL A 168 -0.29 7.78 -6.12
CA VAL A 168 -1.00 7.28 -7.30
C VAL A 168 -0.06 6.46 -8.19
N GLU A 169 1.12 6.99 -8.48
CA GLU A 169 2.15 6.29 -9.26
C GLU A 169 2.54 4.97 -8.59
N CYS A 170 2.90 5.00 -7.30
CA CYS A 170 3.30 3.81 -6.54
C CYS A 170 2.17 2.75 -6.50
N CYS A 171 0.93 3.15 -6.25
CA CYS A 171 -0.19 2.21 -6.20
C CYS A 171 -0.49 1.61 -7.58
N SER A 172 -0.39 2.40 -8.65
CA SER A 172 -0.57 1.91 -10.01
C SER A 172 0.52 0.90 -10.39
N GLU A 173 1.79 1.25 -10.18
CA GLU A 173 2.92 0.37 -10.44
C GLU A 173 2.81 -0.94 -9.66
N ALA A 174 2.51 -0.87 -8.35
CA ALA A 174 2.33 -2.04 -7.51
C ALA A 174 1.22 -2.99 -8.00
N CYS A 175 0.10 -2.45 -8.51
CA CYS A 175 -0.97 -3.26 -9.10
C CYS A 175 -0.51 -3.99 -10.37
N ARG A 176 0.19 -3.28 -11.27
CA ARG A 176 0.71 -3.86 -12.54
C ARG A 176 1.73 -4.95 -12.27
N THR A 177 2.72 -4.66 -11.41
CA THR A 177 3.81 -5.59 -11.14
C THR A 177 3.34 -6.79 -10.33
N PHE A 178 2.30 -6.65 -9.50
CA PHE A 178 1.67 -7.79 -8.82
C PHE A 178 1.02 -8.75 -9.83
N LEU A 179 0.21 -8.25 -10.77
CA LEU A 179 -0.46 -9.10 -11.75
C LEU A 179 0.56 -9.90 -12.57
N SER A 180 1.62 -9.23 -13.04
CA SER A 180 2.73 -9.89 -13.75
C SER A 180 3.35 -11.02 -12.92
N SER A 181 3.64 -10.79 -11.64
CA SER A 181 4.20 -11.84 -10.78
C SER A 181 3.22 -12.95 -10.40
N GLN A 182 1.92 -12.65 -10.35
CA GLN A 182 0.89 -13.67 -10.16
C GLN A 182 0.77 -14.58 -11.40
N GLU A 183 1.02 -14.06 -12.60
CA GLU A 183 1.04 -14.82 -13.85
C GLU A 183 2.26 -15.73 -13.98
N ASN A 184 3.36 -15.39 -13.31
CA ASN A 184 4.54 -16.25 -13.17
C ASN A 184 4.39 -17.36 -12.09
N ASP A 185 3.15 -17.68 -11.69
CA ASP A 185 2.77 -18.81 -10.83
C ASP A 185 3.38 -18.87 -9.40
N SER A 186 3.88 -17.76 -8.87
CA SER A 186 4.38 -17.76 -7.50
C SER A 186 3.24 -17.81 -6.46
N VAL A 187 3.29 -18.82 -5.59
CA VAL A 187 2.23 -19.18 -4.61
C VAL A 187 1.89 -18.03 -3.66
N ILE A 188 2.86 -17.19 -3.30
CA ILE A 188 2.68 -16.07 -2.38
C ILE A 188 1.63 -15.06 -2.90
N TYR A 189 1.51 -14.91 -4.22
CA TYR A 189 0.56 -14.02 -4.90
C TYR A 189 -0.85 -14.61 -5.05
N ARG A 190 -1.08 -15.82 -4.52
CA ARG A 190 -2.37 -16.51 -4.54
C ARG A 190 -2.94 -16.72 -3.13
N THR A 191 -2.52 -15.89 -2.19
CA THR A 191 -2.95 -15.91 -0.77
C THR A 191 -4.04 -14.86 -0.47
N TRP A 192 -4.79 -15.05 0.61
CA TRP A 192 -5.77 -14.06 1.10
C TRP A 192 -5.12 -12.74 1.48
N THR A 193 -3.92 -12.79 2.07
CA THR A 193 -3.12 -11.60 2.39
C THR A 193 -2.81 -10.80 1.13
N ALA A 194 -2.41 -11.50 0.06
CA ALA A 194 -2.14 -10.87 -1.24
C ALA A 194 -3.39 -10.22 -1.86
N LEU A 195 -4.56 -10.86 -1.76
CA LEU A 195 -5.84 -10.25 -2.15
C LEU A 195 -6.12 -8.97 -1.35
N MET A 196 -6.00 -9.01 -0.02
CA MET A 196 -6.25 -7.85 0.84
C MET A 196 -5.32 -6.68 0.51
N TYR A 197 -4.07 -6.96 0.14
CA TYR A 197 -3.11 -5.93 -0.27
C TYR A 197 -3.46 -5.33 -1.62
N GLN A 198 -3.82 -6.15 -2.60
CA GLN A 198 -4.24 -5.65 -3.91
C GLN A 198 -5.52 -4.82 -3.81
N PHE A 199 -6.50 -5.28 -3.04
CA PHE A 199 -7.69 -4.50 -2.76
C PHE A 199 -7.37 -3.16 -2.11
N ARG A 200 -6.51 -3.14 -1.09
CA ARG A 200 -6.07 -1.89 -0.45
C ARG A 200 -5.45 -0.92 -1.44
N LEU A 201 -4.50 -1.37 -2.25
CA LEU A 201 -3.84 -0.53 -3.26
C LEU A 201 -4.85 0.02 -4.27
N GLY A 202 -5.77 -0.82 -4.74
CA GLY A 202 -6.85 -0.39 -5.63
C GLY A 202 -7.76 0.67 -5.02
N ILE A 203 -8.18 0.50 -3.76
CA ILE A 203 -9.02 1.48 -3.06
C ILE A 203 -8.28 2.80 -2.83
N ILE A 204 -7.00 2.77 -2.44
CA ILE A 204 -6.19 3.98 -2.29
C ILE A 204 -6.05 4.70 -3.62
N LEU A 205 -5.77 3.97 -4.71
CA LEU A 205 -5.66 4.54 -6.05
C LEU A 205 -6.98 5.21 -6.49
N LEU A 206 -8.12 4.53 -6.28
CA LEU A 206 -9.45 5.08 -6.57
C LEU A 206 -9.72 6.33 -5.73
N TYR A 207 -9.41 6.27 -4.44
CA TYR A 207 -9.61 7.36 -3.50
C TYR A 207 -8.79 8.59 -3.88
N CYS A 208 -7.49 8.45 -4.13
CA CYS A 208 -6.62 9.55 -4.53
C CYS A 208 -7.12 10.19 -5.83
N TYR A 209 -7.55 9.38 -6.80
CA TYR A 209 -8.07 9.88 -8.07
C TYR A 209 -9.41 10.61 -7.92
N ALA A 210 -10.32 10.05 -7.11
CA ALA A 210 -11.64 10.62 -6.85
C ALA A 210 -11.54 11.94 -6.06
N MET A 211 -10.74 11.95 -4.99
CA MET A 211 -10.68 13.06 -4.05
C MET A 211 -9.80 14.22 -4.51
N THR A 212 -8.86 13.99 -5.42
CA THR A 212 -8.00 15.06 -5.95
C THR A 212 -8.68 15.79 -7.11
N PRO A 213 -9.02 17.08 -6.96
CA PRO A 213 -9.57 17.88 -8.06
C PRO A 213 -8.65 17.85 -9.28
N PRO A 214 -9.19 17.80 -10.52
CA PRO A 214 -8.37 17.73 -11.74
C PRO A 214 -7.27 18.80 -11.84
N LEU A 215 -7.55 20.02 -11.35
CA LEU A 215 -6.62 21.15 -11.34
C LEU A 215 -5.42 20.95 -10.41
N LEU A 216 -5.51 20.05 -9.43
CA LEU A 216 -4.48 19.77 -8.42
C LEU A 216 -3.75 18.45 -8.71
N ARG A 217 -4.07 17.78 -9.82
CA ARG A 217 -3.41 16.53 -10.23
C ARG A 217 -2.06 16.86 -10.87
N THR A 218 -1.00 16.31 -10.29
CA THR A 218 0.38 16.48 -10.79
C THR A 218 0.64 15.57 -11.99
N ALA A 219 1.83 15.66 -12.59
CA ALA A 219 2.23 14.80 -13.71
C ALA A 219 2.14 13.30 -13.39
N ASN A 220 2.26 12.92 -12.10
CA ASN A 220 2.18 11.53 -11.65
C ASN A 220 0.75 10.95 -11.71
N PHE A 221 -0.28 11.79 -11.91
CA PHE A 221 -1.63 11.35 -12.27
C PHE A 221 -1.74 11.03 -13.76
N SER A 222 -0.76 10.29 -14.31
CA SER A 222 -0.81 9.78 -15.67
C SER A 222 -2.08 8.96 -15.85
N LEU A 223 -3.01 9.44 -16.68
CA LEU A 223 -4.31 8.77 -16.89
C LEU A 223 -4.09 7.35 -17.41
N THR A 224 -3.16 7.18 -18.36
CA THR A 224 -2.82 5.88 -18.96
C THR A 224 -2.28 4.90 -17.92
N ASP A 225 -1.29 5.31 -17.13
CA ASP A 225 -0.73 4.42 -16.09
C ASP A 225 -1.76 4.14 -15.00
N THR A 226 -2.54 5.15 -14.62
CA THR A 226 -3.57 5.01 -13.57
C THR A 226 -4.66 4.03 -14.00
N ILE A 227 -5.19 4.15 -15.22
CA ILE A 227 -6.16 3.19 -15.80
C ILE A 227 -5.55 1.79 -15.88
N SER A 228 -4.31 1.66 -16.36
CA SER A 228 -3.62 0.37 -16.45
C SER A 228 -3.47 -0.29 -15.07
N GLY A 229 -3.14 0.48 -14.03
CA GLY A 229 -3.09 0.02 -12.65
C GLY A 229 -4.45 -0.51 -12.16
N PHE A 230 -5.55 0.22 -12.45
CA PHE A 230 -6.90 -0.22 -12.10
C PHE A 230 -7.30 -1.51 -12.82
N GLU A 231 -7.05 -1.62 -14.11
CA GLU A 231 -7.34 -2.83 -14.89
C GLU A 231 -6.56 -4.04 -14.33
N CYS A 232 -5.30 -3.84 -13.95
CA CYS A 232 -4.51 -4.91 -13.34
C CYS A 232 -5.05 -5.32 -11.96
N CYS A 233 -5.48 -4.35 -11.15
CA CYS A 233 -6.10 -4.60 -9.86
C CYS A 233 -7.43 -5.36 -10.02
N HIS A 234 -8.27 -4.94 -10.96
CA HIS A 234 -9.54 -5.59 -11.32
C HIS A 234 -9.34 -7.05 -11.73
N ARG A 235 -8.47 -7.31 -12.70
CA ARG A 235 -8.15 -8.67 -13.18
C ARG A 235 -7.60 -9.55 -12.06
N THR A 236 -6.82 -8.97 -11.15
CA THR A 236 -6.33 -9.69 -9.97
C THR A 236 -7.47 -10.12 -9.05
N MET A 237 -8.42 -9.22 -8.75
CA MET A 237 -9.59 -9.56 -7.94
C MET A 237 -10.50 -10.59 -8.62
N GLU A 238 -10.63 -10.52 -9.94
CA GLU A 238 -11.34 -11.53 -10.73
C GLU A 238 -10.71 -12.92 -10.61
N LYS A 239 -9.38 -13.01 -10.75
CA LYS A 239 -8.66 -14.28 -10.52
C LYS A 239 -8.91 -14.84 -9.11
N PHE A 240 -8.95 -13.96 -8.09
CA PHE A 240 -9.27 -14.36 -6.73
C PHE A 240 -10.73 -14.77 -6.53
N SER A 241 -11.69 -14.09 -7.16
CA SER A 241 -13.12 -14.43 -7.03
C SER A 241 -13.46 -15.76 -7.68
N ILE A 242 -12.79 -16.11 -8.78
CA ILE A 242 -12.86 -17.44 -9.41
C ILE A 242 -12.32 -18.51 -8.47
N ARG A 243 -11.19 -18.23 -7.80
CA ARG A 243 -10.54 -19.17 -6.86
C ARG A 243 -11.35 -19.34 -5.57
N TRP A 244 -11.86 -18.25 -5.02
CA TRP A 244 -12.58 -18.19 -3.76
C TRP A 244 -13.88 -17.42 -3.94
N PRO A 245 -15.05 -18.08 -3.92
CA PRO A 245 -16.34 -17.41 -4.08
C PRO A 245 -16.56 -16.28 -3.07
N ARG A 246 -16.02 -16.40 -1.86
CA ARG A 246 -16.12 -15.35 -0.84
C ARG A 246 -15.32 -14.09 -1.18
N ALA A 247 -14.36 -14.16 -2.11
CA ALA A 247 -13.63 -12.99 -2.59
C ALA A 247 -14.44 -12.15 -3.59
N LEU A 248 -15.61 -12.61 -4.03
CA LEU A 248 -16.46 -11.90 -4.97
C LEU A 248 -16.84 -10.49 -4.49
N VAL A 249 -17.04 -10.30 -3.19
CA VAL A 249 -17.35 -8.98 -2.61
C VAL A 249 -16.24 -7.95 -2.84
N PHE A 250 -14.96 -8.36 -2.91
CA PHE A 250 -13.84 -7.46 -3.21
C PHE A 250 -13.93 -6.95 -4.64
N LEU A 251 -14.16 -7.86 -5.59
CA LEU A 251 -14.34 -7.53 -7.00
C LEU A 251 -15.54 -6.60 -7.20
N GLN A 252 -16.70 -6.95 -6.63
CA GLN A 252 -17.93 -6.20 -6.82
C GLN A 252 -17.88 -4.81 -6.19
N SER A 253 -17.29 -4.68 -5.00
CA SER A 253 -17.11 -3.38 -4.35
C SER A 253 -16.12 -2.51 -5.12
N PHE A 254 -14.99 -3.08 -5.55
CA PHE A 254 -14.02 -2.35 -6.36
C PHE A 254 -14.60 -1.87 -7.69
N GLN A 255 -15.30 -2.74 -8.43
CA GLN A 255 -15.97 -2.38 -9.69
C GLN A 255 -16.98 -1.25 -9.48
N LEU A 256 -17.83 -1.38 -8.47
CA LEU A 256 -18.89 -0.40 -8.21
C LEU A 256 -18.32 0.98 -7.82
N LEU A 257 -17.18 1.02 -7.12
CA LEU A 257 -16.45 2.27 -6.89
C LEU A 257 -15.80 2.78 -8.17
N ALA A 258 -15.11 1.93 -8.94
CA ALA A 258 -14.44 2.33 -10.17
C ALA A 258 -15.42 2.94 -11.19
N GLU A 259 -16.58 2.33 -11.39
CA GLU A 259 -17.67 2.85 -12.24
C GLU A 259 -18.20 4.21 -11.79
N SER A 260 -18.08 4.55 -10.50
CA SER A 260 -18.48 5.85 -9.97
C SER A 260 -17.38 6.92 -10.09
N VAL A 261 -16.11 6.50 -10.21
CA VAL A 261 -14.95 7.38 -10.40
C VAL A 261 -14.71 7.67 -11.88
N PHE A 262 -14.92 6.69 -12.75
CA PHE A 262 -14.75 6.76 -14.20
C PHE A 262 -16.11 6.60 -14.88
N ASP A 263 -16.58 7.64 -15.56
CA ASP A 263 -17.91 7.64 -16.18
C ASP A 263 -17.93 6.70 -17.41
N GLY A 264 -18.76 5.64 -17.38
CA GLY A 264 -19.15 4.86 -18.56
C GLY A 264 -18.74 3.38 -18.62
N PRO A 265 -19.32 2.58 -19.55
CA PRO A 265 -19.17 1.13 -19.65
C PRO A 265 -17.83 0.69 -20.27
N ALA A 266 -16.75 1.44 -20.05
CA ALA A 266 -15.41 1.07 -20.51
C ALA A 266 -14.91 -0.23 -19.84
N PHE A 267 -15.44 -0.57 -18.67
CA PHE A 267 -15.07 -1.74 -17.89
C PHE A 267 -15.92 -2.99 -18.21
N GLY A 268 -16.88 -2.87 -19.13
CA GLY A 268 -17.89 -3.89 -19.43
C GLY A 268 -17.95 -4.28 -20.91
N GLY A 269 -16.82 -4.63 -21.51
CA GLY A 269 -16.76 -5.29 -22.81
C GLY A 269 -16.26 -4.43 -23.96
N GLN A 270 -15.37 -5.05 -24.74
CA GLN A 270 -14.63 -4.55 -25.91
C GLN A 270 -13.35 -3.77 -25.61
N ALA A 271 -12.25 -4.37 -26.10
CA ALA A 271 -10.93 -3.80 -26.21
C ALA A 271 -11.00 -2.34 -26.69
N CYS A 272 -10.53 -1.44 -25.84
CA CYS A 272 -10.34 -0.02 -26.14
C CYS A 272 -9.35 0.10 -27.30
N ASN A 273 -9.86 0.51 -28.47
CA ASN A 273 -9.02 0.93 -29.59
C ASN A 273 -8.12 2.08 -29.12
N SER A 274 -6.80 1.93 -29.26
CA SER A 274 -5.74 2.84 -28.78
C SER A 274 -5.82 4.30 -29.26
N ASN A 275 -6.80 4.68 -30.06
CA ASN A 275 -6.87 6.01 -30.69
C ASN A 275 -7.71 7.05 -29.91
N MET A 276 -8.26 6.73 -28.73
CA MET A 276 -9.00 7.70 -27.90
C MET A 276 -8.16 8.37 -26.78
N LEU A 277 -6.91 7.93 -26.56
CA LEU A 277 -6.05 8.45 -25.50
C LEU A 277 -5.28 9.73 -25.87
N ASP A 278 -5.26 10.13 -27.14
CA ASP A 278 -4.42 11.24 -27.66
C ASP A 278 -5.15 12.59 -27.80
N SER A 279 -6.41 12.72 -27.37
CA SER A 279 -7.11 14.01 -27.41
C SER A 279 -7.09 14.71 -26.04
N PRO A 280 -6.84 16.03 -25.97
CA PRO A 280 -6.81 16.81 -24.72
C PRO A 280 -8.16 16.84 -23.96
N SER A 281 -9.21 16.23 -24.52
CA SER A 281 -10.52 16.00 -23.90
C SER A 281 -10.60 14.76 -22.99
N SER A 282 -9.54 13.94 -22.88
CA SER A 282 -9.47 12.82 -21.92
C SER A 282 -9.42 13.27 -20.45
N GLN A 283 -9.22 14.56 -20.19
CA GLN A 283 -9.39 15.18 -18.87
C GLN A 283 -10.87 15.36 -18.46
N SER A 284 -11.83 15.17 -19.37
CA SER A 284 -13.28 15.37 -19.11
C SER A 284 -14.06 14.08 -18.84
N LEU A 285 -13.39 12.94 -18.62
CA LEU A 285 -14.05 11.65 -18.32
C LEU A 285 -14.49 11.51 -16.85
N CYS A 286 -14.21 12.50 -16.00
CA CYS A 286 -14.69 12.53 -14.62
C CYS A 286 -15.98 13.34 -14.53
N SER A 287 -17.10 12.65 -14.40
CA SER A 287 -18.36 13.20 -13.91
C SER A 287 -18.24 13.53 -12.41
N PRO A 288 -19.06 14.45 -11.86
CA PRO A 288 -19.16 14.63 -10.42
C PRO A 288 -19.50 13.29 -9.75
N TYR A 289 -18.47 12.66 -9.19
CA TYR A 289 -18.55 11.42 -8.44
C TYR A 289 -19.73 11.49 -7.45
N ALA A 290 -20.73 10.63 -7.63
CA ALA A 290 -21.88 10.48 -6.74
C ALA A 290 -22.45 9.06 -6.81
N LEU A 291 -22.25 8.29 -5.75
CA LEU A 291 -22.91 7.00 -5.56
C LEU A 291 -24.30 7.26 -4.97
N GLU A 292 -25.34 7.19 -5.79
CA GLU A 292 -26.72 7.49 -5.37
C GLU A 292 -27.65 6.26 -5.42
N GLY A 293 -28.73 6.33 -4.64
CA GLY A 293 -29.82 5.35 -4.65
C GLY A 293 -29.37 3.91 -4.36
N GLU A 294 -29.80 2.98 -5.23
CA GLU A 294 -29.57 1.54 -5.08
C GLU A 294 -28.08 1.18 -5.03
N ARG A 295 -27.24 1.89 -5.80
CA ARG A 295 -25.79 1.64 -5.83
C ARG A 295 -25.14 1.95 -4.48
N LYS A 296 -25.57 3.03 -3.81
CA LYS A 296 -25.10 3.39 -2.45
C LYS A 296 -25.50 2.31 -1.43
N THR A 297 -26.75 1.87 -1.45
CA THR A 297 -27.23 0.78 -0.56
C THR A 297 -26.48 -0.52 -0.79
N ARG A 298 -26.23 -0.87 -2.06
CA ARG A 298 -25.45 -2.05 -2.42
C ARG A 298 -24.01 -1.98 -1.90
N MET A 299 -23.36 -0.83 -2.04
CA MET A 299 -22.01 -0.63 -1.49
C MET A 299 -21.99 -0.73 0.04
N GLN A 300 -22.99 -0.18 0.73
CA GLN A 300 -23.08 -0.30 2.19
C GLN A 300 -23.18 -1.78 2.63
N SER A 301 -23.94 -2.60 1.88
CA SER A 301 -23.98 -4.05 2.10
C SER A 301 -22.62 -4.71 1.91
N TYR A 302 -21.89 -4.35 0.84
CA TYR A 302 -20.54 -4.86 0.61
C TYR A 302 -19.56 -4.46 1.71
N ILE A 303 -19.64 -3.23 2.23
CA ILE A 303 -18.81 -2.77 3.35
C ILE A 303 -19.04 -3.63 4.60
N VAL A 304 -20.29 -3.98 4.91
CA VAL A 304 -20.60 -4.88 6.04
C VAL A 304 -19.94 -6.24 5.85
N GLU A 305 -20.02 -6.80 4.65
CA GLU A 305 -19.39 -8.09 4.36
C GLU A 305 -17.85 -8.00 4.39
N LEU A 306 -17.25 -6.95 3.83
CA LEU A 306 -15.81 -6.72 3.88
C LEU A 306 -15.29 -6.60 5.33
N ARG A 307 -16.06 -5.99 6.24
CA ARG A 307 -15.75 -5.98 7.68
C ARG A 307 -15.76 -7.39 8.28
N VAL A 308 -16.75 -8.22 7.94
CA VAL A 308 -16.80 -9.62 8.37
C VAL A 308 -15.60 -10.41 7.84
N GLN A 309 -15.08 -10.04 6.67
CA GLN A 309 -13.87 -10.61 6.08
C GLN A 309 -12.57 -9.95 6.58
N HIS A 310 -12.64 -9.15 7.65
CA HIS A 310 -11.50 -8.49 8.31
C HIS A 310 -10.68 -7.55 7.42
N VAL A 311 -11.33 -6.90 6.43
CA VAL A 311 -10.68 -5.81 5.69
C VAL A 311 -10.31 -4.69 6.65
N HIS A 312 -9.10 -4.15 6.47
CA HIS A 312 -8.53 -3.16 7.37
C HIS A 312 -9.42 -1.91 7.48
N GLN A 313 -9.64 -1.42 8.70
CA GLN A 313 -10.58 -0.31 8.97
C GLN A 313 -10.26 0.95 8.17
N ALA A 314 -8.97 1.31 8.00
CA ALA A 314 -8.60 2.45 7.16
C ALA A 314 -9.13 2.33 5.71
N VAL A 315 -9.09 1.15 5.10
CA VAL A 315 -9.63 0.93 3.75
C VAL A 315 -11.14 1.12 3.73
N ILE A 316 -11.83 0.60 4.75
CA ILE A 316 -13.27 0.80 4.91
C ILE A 316 -13.60 2.29 5.07
N SER A 317 -12.84 3.03 5.87
CA SER A 317 -13.01 4.47 6.04
C SER A 317 -12.87 5.24 4.72
N LEU A 318 -11.88 4.90 3.88
CA LEU A 318 -11.73 5.50 2.55
C LEU A 318 -12.95 5.22 1.65
N MET A 319 -13.49 4.00 1.68
CA MET A 319 -14.70 3.65 0.94
C MET A 319 -15.94 4.40 1.45
N GLU A 320 -16.07 4.56 2.77
CA GLU A 320 -17.17 5.31 3.39
C GLU A 320 -17.09 6.80 3.09
N GLU A 321 -15.90 7.39 3.08
CA GLU A 321 -15.68 8.78 2.71
C GLU A 321 -16.01 9.02 1.25
N MET A 322 -15.56 8.13 0.36
CA MET A 322 -16.00 8.09 -1.03
C MET A 322 -17.52 8.02 -1.11
N LEU A 323 -18.22 7.14 -0.40
CA LEU A 323 -19.70 7.04 -0.46
C LEU A 323 -20.47 8.27 0.03
N ASN A 324 -19.88 9.07 0.92
CA ASN A 324 -20.54 10.18 1.59
C ASN A 324 -20.11 11.55 1.08
N ARG A 325 -19.31 11.57 0.01
CA ARG A 325 -18.85 12.81 -0.60
C ARG A 325 -20.02 13.68 -1.08
N PRO A 326 -20.11 14.96 -0.68
CA PRO A 326 -21.05 15.91 -1.26
C PRO A 326 -20.67 16.24 -2.71
N GLN A 327 -21.67 16.54 -3.55
CA GLN A 327 -21.46 16.83 -4.96
C GLN A 327 -20.55 18.06 -5.12
N HIS A 328 -19.65 18.04 -6.12
CA HIS A 328 -18.70 19.12 -6.42
C HIS A 328 -19.35 20.50 -6.67
N GLN A 329 -20.67 20.57 -6.84
CA GLN A 329 -21.42 21.83 -7.00
C GLN A 329 -21.51 22.67 -5.70
N ASP A 330 -21.20 22.10 -4.54
CA ASP A 330 -21.24 22.81 -3.26
C ASP A 330 -19.89 23.37 -2.79
N LEU A 331 -18.79 23.08 -3.50
CA LEU A 331 -17.45 23.54 -3.16
C LEU A 331 -17.05 24.71 -4.06
N ASN A 332 -17.25 25.93 -3.55
CA ASN A 332 -16.86 27.15 -4.22
C ASN A 332 -15.33 27.30 -4.20
N TYR A 333 -14.65 26.78 -5.22
CA TYR A 333 -13.19 26.83 -5.35
C TYR A 333 -12.63 28.24 -5.60
N GLU A 334 -13.48 29.25 -5.83
CA GLU A 334 -13.04 30.64 -6.03
C GLU A 334 -12.61 31.36 -4.73
N GLY A 335 -12.73 30.72 -3.57
CA GLY A 335 -12.38 31.32 -2.28
C GLY A 335 -11.14 30.75 -1.57
N LEU A 336 -10.50 29.72 -2.11
CA LEU A 336 -9.33 29.08 -1.48
C LEU A 336 -8.04 29.73 -1.99
N ASP A 337 -7.76 30.92 -1.48
CA ASP A 337 -6.39 31.43 -1.48
C ASP A 337 -5.50 30.46 -0.68
N LEU A 338 -4.58 29.85 -1.42
CA LEU A 338 -3.57 28.90 -1.00
C LEU A 338 -2.73 29.47 0.15
N LEU A 339 -2.88 28.91 1.35
CA LEU A 339 -1.88 29.02 2.42
C LEU A 339 -1.47 27.61 2.87
N PRO A 340 -0.16 27.28 2.96
CA PRO A 340 0.32 25.92 3.25
C PRO A 340 0.10 25.46 4.70
N ASN A 341 -0.60 26.23 5.53
CA ASN A 341 -0.78 25.96 6.95
C ASN A 341 -2.12 26.55 7.41
N MET A 342 -3.21 25.82 7.24
CA MET A 342 -4.41 26.06 8.05
C MET A 342 -4.93 24.75 8.65
N SER A 343 -4.83 24.71 9.98
CA SER A 343 -5.63 23.90 10.89
C SER A 343 -7.10 24.00 10.51
N ILE A 344 -7.69 22.89 10.06
CA ILE A 344 -9.15 22.74 9.96
C ILE A 344 -9.67 22.47 11.38
N ALA A 345 -9.70 23.54 12.18
CA ALA A 345 -10.57 23.62 13.34
C ALA A 345 -11.98 23.83 12.80
N GLY A 346 -12.74 22.75 12.62
CA GLY A 346 -14.08 22.86 12.06
C GLY A 346 -14.72 21.57 11.58
N PHE A 347 -14.57 20.45 12.30
CA PHE A 347 -15.50 19.32 12.20
C PHE A 347 -15.64 18.65 13.57
N ASP A 348 -16.18 19.41 14.52
CA ASP A 348 -16.88 18.85 15.68
C ASP A 348 -18.19 18.22 15.20
N LEU A 349 -18.12 16.99 14.73
CA LEU A 349 -19.29 16.14 14.57
C LEU A 349 -18.83 14.69 14.72
N PHE A 350 -18.83 14.23 15.98
CA PHE A 350 -19.55 13.07 16.49
C PHE A 350 -18.95 12.72 17.87
N ASN A 351 -19.49 13.37 18.91
CA ASN A 351 -19.50 12.79 20.25
C ASN A 351 -20.38 11.54 20.20
N PHE A 352 -19.81 10.36 20.41
CA PHE A 352 -20.30 9.26 21.25
C PHE A 352 -19.27 8.14 21.33
#